data_AF-A0A495KWT0-F1
#
_entry.id   AF-A0A495KWT0-F1
#
_cell.length_a   1.000
_cell.length_b   1.000
_cell.length_c   1.000
_cell.angle_alpha   90.00
_cell.angle_beta   90.00
_cell.angle_gamma   90.00
#
_symmetry.space_group_name_H-M   'P 1'
#
loop_
_entity.id
_entity.type
_entity.pdbx_description
1 polymer ?
#
loop_
_entity_poly.entity_id
_entity_poly.type
_entity_poly.pdbx_seq_one_letter_code
_entity_poly.pdbx_strand_id
1 'polypeptide(L)'
;MKFDSSVTIEDLPPLDTLWTRAAVAAALEAGTGKYALHAPEDGRILFDDGGGNSWRLLCLEGGKGLLIGFDHECDEHIEDPAVDVFADAPAWLPWEWALDLEARGPIGFVYWWDGTRWARTPYPEYLTSDGIGWMLPPLLTEDGFRVWLTGALERGADHRGTGGAAEAVLRDRLPGLLRTAAAGEWTRATLDSVLGALGEGVDTDPDEAERAARELGLMSGTVRPAMAQGTVKPVRPDFASHGVGLLGDLMRHETEIPGRPEPAPGPELRALVDWARAHRLDGNGRAVLVHDAVRAAWFVVPRERELSREDALWRALHEAETDPVHGGWLFLRLEVTEDGHTVQRAYDHWPEWFTEHTSGPDLITAGYSFTLWLRERDRAWLPSWADDRRRRAAASSLPPGTAEPGGPAPSYPWRRFTPEEAEAHLDRLLGVLTETVTGPWSSLRLTGEMLLEVSGVLLRAVRPDGTEERVTAPAKARQLLSALRSGTYERGTGAWYRVEIAFHRDGVREVAYDHEGEPAFGRRVGDAPYRVDFRYFPRVADRVPDWMRPRIGL
;
A
#
# COMPACT_ATOMS: atom_id res chain seq x y z
N MET A 1 0.54 -12.47 22.51
CA MET A 1 1.87 -12.08 22.99
C MET A 1 2.02 -10.59 22.67
N LYS A 2 2.10 -9.70 23.67
CA LYS A 2 2.43 -8.29 23.38
C LYS A 2 3.91 -8.28 23.05
N PHE A 3 4.25 -8.18 21.77
CA PHE A 3 5.61 -7.91 21.36
C PHE A 3 5.91 -6.46 21.73
N ASP A 4 6.98 -6.25 22.48
CA ASP A 4 7.44 -4.90 22.81
C ASP A 4 8.00 -4.29 21.51
N SER A 5 7.31 -3.29 20.98
CA SER A 5 7.59 -2.63 19.69
C SER A 5 8.77 -1.66 19.78
N SER A 6 9.76 -1.93 20.65
CA SER A 6 10.79 -0.98 21.07
C SER A 6 12.14 -1.18 20.38
N VAL A 7 12.23 -2.07 19.37
CA VAL A 7 13.48 -2.32 18.65
C VAL A 7 13.92 -1.06 17.92
N THR A 8 15.10 -0.58 18.28
CA THR A 8 15.79 0.56 17.69
C THR A 8 16.99 0.09 16.86
N ILE A 9 17.64 1.03 16.16
CA ILE A 9 18.86 0.73 15.40
C ILE A 9 19.99 0.26 16.33
N GLU A 10 19.99 0.74 17.57
CA GLU A 10 20.94 0.37 18.61
C GLU A 10 20.80 -1.08 19.08
N ASP A 11 19.63 -1.70 18.86
CA ASP A 11 19.38 -3.10 19.22
C ASP A 11 19.88 -4.09 18.15
N LEU A 12 20.27 -3.60 16.97
CA LEU A 12 20.79 -4.45 15.90
C LEU A 12 22.20 -4.97 16.24
N PRO A 13 22.44 -6.29 16.25
CA PRO A 13 23.77 -6.83 16.48
C PRO A 13 24.69 -6.52 15.28
N PRO A 14 26.03 -6.63 15.43
CA PRO A 14 26.95 -6.47 14.30
C PRO A 14 26.58 -7.34 13.11
N LEU A 15 26.87 -6.87 11.89
CA LEU A 15 26.51 -7.54 10.64
C LEU A 15 26.86 -9.04 10.64
N ASP A 16 28.06 -9.40 11.09
CA ASP A 16 28.51 -10.80 11.14
C ASP A 16 27.62 -11.66 12.03
N THR A 17 27.19 -11.12 13.17
CA THR A 17 26.29 -11.81 14.09
C THR A 17 24.89 -11.96 13.50
N LEU A 18 24.35 -10.89 12.90
CA LEU A 18 23.04 -10.93 12.26
C LEU A 18 23.02 -11.90 11.08
N TRP A 19 24.04 -11.82 10.21
CA TRP A 19 24.24 -12.73 9.07
C TRP A 19 24.32 -14.18 9.53
N THR A 20 25.16 -14.48 10.52
CA THR A 20 25.36 -15.85 10.99
C THR A 20 24.05 -16.44 11.49
N ARG A 21 23.26 -15.71 12.29
CA ARG A 21 21.98 -16.20 12.80
C ARG A 21 20.96 -16.41 11.68
N ALA A 22 20.82 -15.44 10.78
CA ALA A 22 19.91 -15.54 9.64
C ALA A 22 20.31 -16.68 8.67
N ALA A 23 21.61 -16.88 8.45
CA ALA A 23 22.12 -17.93 7.56
C ALA A 23 21.92 -19.32 8.16
N VAL A 24 22.14 -19.45 9.47
CA VAL A 24 21.84 -20.68 10.22
C VAL A 24 20.33 -20.97 10.16
N ALA A 25 19.47 -19.96 10.31
CA ALA A 25 18.03 -20.13 10.14
C ALA A 25 17.67 -20.68 8.76
N ALA A 26 18.13 -20.02 7.69
CA ALA A 26 17.86 -20.43 6.32
C ALA A 26 18.36 -21.86 6.00
N ALA A 27 19.56 -22.22 6.47
CA ALA A 27 20.10 -23.56 6.26
C ALA A 27 19.29 -24.65 6.98
N LEU A 28 18.88 -24.39 8.22
CA LEU A 28 18.11 -25.36 8.99
C LEU A 28 16.67 -25.49 8.49
N GLU A 29 16.04 -24.38 8.11
CA GLU A 29 14.70 -24.40 7.52
C GLU A 29 14.67 -25.13 6.18
N ALA A 30 15.65 -24.89 5.30
CA ALA A 30 15.81 -25.63 4.05
C ALA A 30 15.87 -27.15 4.28
N GLY A 31 16.55 -27.58 5.36
CA GLY A 31 16.65 -28.98 5.74
C GLY A 31 15.46 -29.58 6.48
N THR A 32 14.46 -28.80 6.89
CA THR A 32 13.28 -29.32 7.60
C THR A 32 12.02 -29.30 6.74
N GLY A 33 12.02 -28.59 5.61
CA GLY A 33 10.94 -28.60 4.61
C GLY A 33 9.59 -28.06 5.10
N LYS A 34 9.51 -27.47 6.29
CA LYS A 34 8.28 -26.90 6.88
C LYS A 34 8.53 -25.48 7.37
N TYR A 35 7.60 -24.57 7.10
CA TYR A 35 7.62 -23.17 7.56
C TYR A 35 8.95 -22.45 7.25
N ALA A 36 9.37 -22.48 5.99
CA ALA A 36 10.56 -21.79 5.50
C ALA A 36 10.29 -20.29 5.39
N LEU A 37 10.55 -19.57 6.48
CA LEU A 37 10.53 -18.11 6.52
C LEU A 37 11.79 -17.53 5.90
N HIS A 38 12.94 -18.19 6.09
CA HIS A 38 14.25 -17.80 5.62
C HIS A 38 14.71 -18.69 4.47
N ALA A 39 15.22 -18.07 3.40
CA ALA A 39 15.77 -18.78 2.26
C ALA A 39 17.04 -18.11 1.72
N PRO A 40 18.01 -18.88 1.20
CA PRO A 40 19.06 -18.30 0.37
C PRO A 40 18.47 -17.74 -0.93
N GLU A 41 18.88 -16.53 -1.31
CA GLU A 41 18.44 -15.82 -2.53
C GLU A 41 19.67 -15.25 -3.25
N ASP A 42 20.32 -16.08 -4.07
CA ASP A 42 21.48 -15.71 -4.88
C ASP A 42 22.61 -15.07 -4.03
N GLY A 43 23.00 -15.76 -2.95
CA GLY A 43 24.02 -15.28 -2.01
C GLY A 43 23.54 -14.17 -1.06
N ARG A 44 22.23 -14.00 -0.91
CA ARG A 44 21.57 -13.16 0.09
C ARG A 44 20.69 -14.03 0.98
N ILE A 45 20.15 -13.46 2.03
CA ILE A 45 19.13 -14.13 2.85
C ILE A 45 17.82 -13.37 2.68
N LEU A 46 16.80 -14.06 2.21
CA LEU A 46 15.41 -13.61 2.18
C LEU A 46 14.72 -14.10 3.44
N PHE A 47 13.94 -13.22 4.07
CA PHE A 47 12.82 -13.58 4.93
C PHE A 47 11.52 -13.22 4.23
N ASP A 48 10.56 -14.14 4.22
CA ASP A 48 9.21 -13.93 3.71
C ASP A 48 8.23 -14.83 4.48
N ASP A 49 7.22 -14.24 5.11
CA ASP A 49 6.19 -15.00 5.83
C ASP A 49 4.96 -15.33 4.99
N GLY A 50 4.91 -14.88 3.72
CA GLY A 50 3.77 -15.01 2.81
C GLY A 50 2.56 -14.15 3.18
N GLY A 51 2.63 -13.41 4.29
CA GLY A 51 1.60 -12.51 4.82
C GLY A 51 1.82 -11.04 4.47
N GLY A 52 2.87 -10.73 3.72
CA GLY A 52 3.22 -9.36 3.34
C GLY A 52 4.41 -8.78 4.10
N ASN A 53 5.08 -9.58 4.94
CA ASN A 53 6.26 -9.15 5.69
C ASN A 53 7.50 -9.80 5.08
N SER A 54 8.44 -8.98 4.63
CA SER A 54 9.67 -9.50 4.02
C SER A 54 10.88 -8.61 4.31
N TRP A 55 12.05 -9.24 4.40
CA TRP A 55 13.31 -8.52 4.44
C TRP A 55 14.42 -9.31 3.74
N ARG A 56 15.45 -8.59 3.31
CA ARG A 56 16.65 -9.15 2.72
C ARG A 56 17.88 -8.65 3.44
N LEU A 57 18.78 -9.56 3.75
CA LEU A 57 20.07 -9.26 4.36
C LEU A 57 21.19 -9.60 3.37
N LEU A 58 22.11 -8.65 3.18
CA LEU A 58 23.21 -8.74 2.23
C LEU A 58 24.53 -8.41 2.92
N CYS A 59 25.56 -9.21 2.64
CA CYS A 59 26.94 -8.81 2.82
C CYS A 59 27.47 -8.18 1.52
N LEU A 60 28.20 -7.09 1.67
CA LEU A 60 28.82 -6.35 0.57
C LEU A 60 30.35 -6.41 0.73
N GLU A 61 31.06 -6.22 -0.38
CA GLU A 61 32.52 -6.12 -0.36
C GLU A 61 33.02 -5.08 0.66
N GLY A 62 34.23 -5.27 1.18
CA GLY A 62 34.82 -4.34 2.15
C GLY A 62 34.18 -4.38 3.54
N GLY A 63 33.47 -5.47 3.89
CA GLY A 63 32.89 -5.68 5.22
C GLY A 63 31.62 -4.86 5.49
N LYS A 64 30.96 -4.39 4.43
CA LYS A 64 29.73 -3.60 4.51
C LYS A 64 28.49 -4.50 4.44
N GLY A 65 27.32 -3.96 4.75
CA GLY A 65 26.08 -4.72 4.68
C GLY A 65 24.86 -3.86 4.41
N LEU A 66 23.79 -4.52 4.00
CA LEU A 66 22.49 -3.91 3.73
C LEU A 66 21.40 -4.83 4.29
N LEU A 67 20.49 -4.25 5.05
CA LEU A 67 19.24 -4.85 5.48
C LEU A 67 18.10 -3.99 4.94
N ILE A 68 17.23 -4.57 4.14
CA ILE A 68 16.18 -3.86 3.41
C ILE A 68 14.89 -4.69 3.40
N GLY A 69 13.74 -4.08 3.66
CA GLY A 69 12.50 -4.83 3.77
C GLY A 69 11.24 -3.99 3.89
N PHE A 70 10.15 -4.67 4.18
CA PHE A 70 8.79 -4.14 4.25
C PHE A 70 7.95 -4.95 5.24
N ASP A 71 7.10 -4.24 5.98
CA ASP A 71 6.08 -4.77 6.87
C ASP A 71 4.74 -4.12 6.48
N HIS A 72 3.75 -4.93 6.12
CA HIS A 72 2.45 -4.43 5.67
C HIS A 72 1.61 -3.81 6.80
N GLU A 73 1.91 -4.12 8.06
CA GLU A 73 1.27 -3.51 9.24
C GLU A 73 1.83 -2.10 9.50
N CYS A 74 2.90 -1.74 8.80
CA CYS A 74 3.52 -0.42 8.81
C CYS A 74 3.49 0.21 7.39
N ASP A 75 2.43 0.02 6.60
CA ASP A 75 2.31 0.62 5.27
C ASP A 75 2.00 2.13 5.29
N GLU A 76 1.33 2.62 6.35
CA GLU A 76 0.90 4.01 6.49
C GLU A 76 2.04 5.03 6.36
N HIS A 77 3.28 4.70 6.79
CA HIS A 77 4.44 5.61 6.67
C HIS A 77 5.15 5.53 5.32
N ILE A 78 4.89 4.50 4.53
CA ILE A 78 5.42 4.35 3.17
C ILE A 78 4.63 5.25 2.22
N GLU A 79 3.35 5.46 2.52
CA GLU A 79 2.53 6.47 1.85
C GLU A 79 2.86 7.91 2.28
N ASP A 80 3.63 8.10 3.37
CA ASP A 80 3.98 9.42 3.89
C ASP A 80 5.06 10.11 3.04
N PRO A 81 4.76 11.29 2.45
CA PRO A 81 5.74 12.03 1.68
C PRO A 81 6.96 12.57 2.43
N ALA A 82 6.92 12.66 3.75
CA ALA A 82 8.04 13.13 4.54
C ALA A 82 9.09 12.04 4.83
N VAL A 83 8.83 10.77 4.48
CA VAL A 83 9.74 9.65 4.72
C VAL A 83 10.38 9.20 3.40
N ASP A 84 11.70 9.35 3.29
CA ASP A 84 12.53 8.68 2.28
C ASP A 84 13.57 7.83 3.00
N VAL A 85 13.33 6.52 3.09
CA VAL A 85 14.22 5.58 3.76
C VAL A 85 15.64 5.55 3.16
N PHE A 86 15.80 6.04 1.92
CA PHE A 86 17.07 6.13 1.21
C PHE A 86 17.71 7.54 1.22
N ALA A 87 17.14 8.53 1.91
CA ALA A 87 17.60 9.93 1.81
C ALA A 87 19.10 10.08 2.13
N ASP A 88 19.54 9.45 3.23
CA ASP A 88 20.93 9.47 3.69
C ASP A 88 21.74 8.24 3.23
N ALA A 89 21.12 7.38 2.41
CA ALA A 89 21.76 6.16 1.98
C ALA A 89 23.01 6.44 1.15
N PRO A 90 24.13 5.73 1.42
CA PRO A 90 25.42 6.05 0.85
C PRO A 90 25.55 5.62 -0.62
N ALA A 91 26.44 6.28 -1.36
CA ALA A 91 26.70 6.00 -2.79
C ALA A 91 27.25 4.57 -3.05
N TRP A 92 27.78 3.92 -2.02
CA TRP A 92 28.33 2.57 -2.14
C TRP A 92 27.29 1.45 -2.02
N LEU A 93 26.03 1.76 -1.72
CA LEU A 93 24.97 0.74 -1.76
C LEU A 93 24.83 0.16 -3.18
N PRO A 94 24.38 -1.11 -3.31
CA PRO A 94 24.09 -1.72 -4.60
C PRO A 94 22.80 -1.13 -5.20
N TRP A 95 22.87 0.12 -5.64
CA TRP A 95 21.70 0.93 -6.02
C TRP A 95 20.87 0.32 -7.15
N GLU A 96 21.50 -0.27 -8.17
CA GLU A 96 20.77 -0.91 -9.27
C GLU A 96 19.85 -2.03 -8.73
N TRP A 97 20.39 -2.88 -7.86
CA TRP A 97 19.65 -3.97 -7.24
C TRP A 97 18.58 -3.45 -6.26
N ALA A 98 18.92 -2.47 -5.42
CA ALA A 98 17.98 -1.90 -4.44
C ALA A 98 16.79 -1.22 -5.13
N LEU A 99 17.03 -0.50 -6.23
CA LEU A 99 15.97 0.14 -7.01
C LEU A 99 15.14 -0.88 -7.82
N ASP A 100 15.76 -1.95 -8.33
CA ASP A 100 15.03 -3.06 -8.96
C ASP A 100 14.13 -3.79 -7.95
N LEU A 101 14.59 -3.95 -6.71
CA LEU A 101 13.75 -4.48 -5.62
C LEU A 101 12.57 -3.55 -5.31
N GLU A 102 12.84 -2.26 -5.11
CA GLU A 102 11.82 -1.25 -4.84
C GLU A 102 10.81 -1.10 -5.99
N ALA A 103 11.24 -1.33 -7.23
CA ALA A 103 10.34 -1.31 -8.40
C ALA A 103 9.37 -2.50 -8.43
N ARG A 104 9.63 -3.57 -7.68
CA ARG A 104 8.78 -4.78 -7.60
C ARG A 104 7.82 -4.76 -6.41
N GLY A 105 8.08 -3.95 -5.39
CA GLY A 105 7.26 -3.87 -4.19
C GLY A 105 7.71 -2.76 -3.24
N PRO A 106 6.86 -2.38 -2.26
CA PRO A 106 7.18 -1.33 -1.31
C PRO A 106 8.43 -1.68 -0.49
N ILE A 107 9.18 -0.65 -0.08
CA ILE A 107 10.27 -0.74 0.89
C ILE A 107 9.93 0.13 2.09
N GLY A 108 9.75 -0.50 3.24
CA GLY A 108 9.38 0.17 4.49
C GLY A 108 10.57 0.62 5.33
N PHE A 109 11.74 -0.01 5.17
CA PHE A 109 12.96 0.36 5.87
C PHE A 109 14.23 -0.04 5.12
N VAL A 110 15.31 0.70 5.40
CA VAL A 110 16.64 0.45 4.86
C VAL A 110 17.68 0.77 5.93
N TYR A 111 18.49 -0.23 6.29
CA TYR A 111 19.60 -0.13 7.23
C TYR A 111 20.89 -0.53 6.53
N TRP A 112 21.96 0.23 6.71
CA TRP A 112 23.25 -0.05 6.11
C TRP A 112 24.35 -0.14 7.16
N TRP A 113 25.22 -1.14 7.02
CA TRP A 113 26.39 -1.35 7.86
C TRP A 113 27.63 -0.83 7.13
N ASP A 114 28.32 0.14 7.72
CA ASP A 114 29.49 0.80 7.10
C ASP A 114 30.82 0.06 7.29
N GLY A 115 30.81 -1.05 8.01
CA GLY A 115 31.99 -1.78 8.49
C GLY A 115 32.13 -1.73 10.01
N THR A 116 31.47 -0.79 10.67
CA THR A 116 31.60 -0.55 12.13
C THR A 116 30.27 -0.41 12.86
N ARG A 117 29.25 0.15 12.22
CA ARG A 117 27.93 0.36 12.82
C ARG A 117 26.81 0.33 11.78
N TRP A 118 25.61 0.06 12.26
CA TRP A 118 24.38 0.28 11.50
C TRP A 118 24.07 1.78 11.44
N ALA A 119 23.57 2.21 10.30
CA ALA A 119 22.97 3.52 10.10
C ALA A 119 21.72 3.39 9.22
N ARG A 120 20.84 4.38 9.32
CA ARG A 120 19.67 4.54 8.47
C ARG A 120 19.35 6.02 8.33
N THR A 121 18.45 6.36 7.41
CA THR A 121 17.87 7.69 7.36
C THR A 121 17.08 7.94 8.66
N PRO A 122 17.30 9.07 9.37
CA PRO A 122 16.51 9.43 10.53
C PRO A 122 15.03 9.53 10.16
N TYR A 123 14.18 8.91 10.97
CA TYR A 123 12.74 9.01 10.77
C TYR A 123 12.19 10.28 11.40
N PRO A 124 11.10 10.85 10.88
CA PRO A 124 10.35 11.87 11.58
C PRO A 124 9.92 11.41 12.97
N GLU A 125 9.85 12.32 13.94
CA GLU A 125 9.56 12.00 15.35
C GLU A 125 8.23 11.26 15.59
N TYR A 126 7.27 11.35 14.66
CA TYR A 126 5.98 10.67 14.75
C TYR A 126 6.02 9.22 14.25
N LEU A 127 7.07 8.83 13.51
CA LEU A 127 7.23 7.46 13.03
C LEU A 127 7.97 6.66 14.10
N THR A 128 7.19 5.96 14.93
CA THR A 128 7.69 5.23 16.11
C THR A 128 8.11 3.79 15.81
N SER A 129 7.70 3.23 14.67
CA SER A 129 8.02 1.87 14.23
C SER A 129 8.08 1.82 12.71
N ASP A 130 9.04 1.07 12.16
CA ASP A 130 9.17 0.77 10.73
C ASP A 130 8.96 -0.72 10.41
N GLY A 131 8.46 -1.49 11.39
CA GLY A 131 8.18 -2.92 11.26
C GLY A 131 9.34 -3.85 11.64
N ILE A 132 10.56 -3.32 11.78
CA ILE A 132 11.72 -4.15 12.12
C ILE A 132 11.58 -4.85 13.48
N GLY A 133 10.87 -4.19 14.41
CA GLY A 133 10.59 -4.71 15.76
C GLY A 133 9.63 -5.89 15.81
N TRP A 134 8.94 -6.20 14.70
CA TRP A 134 8.09 -7.39 14.60
C TRP A 134 8.82 -8.55 13.93
N MET A 135 9.65 -8.25 12.92
CA MET A 135 10.27 -9.28 12.09
C MET A 135 11.63 -9.78 12.61
N LEU A 136 12.45 -8.90 13.19
CA LEU A 136 13.81 -9.25 13.62
C LEU A 136 14.02 -9.74 15.05
N PRO A 137 13.14 -9.56 16.06
CA PRO A 137 13.46 -9.94 17.45
C PRO A 137 14.08 -11.34 17.64
N PRO A 138 13.65 -12.39 16.91
CA PRO A 138 14.33 -13.68 16.94
C PRO A 138 15.83 -13.66 16.65
N LEU A 139 16.30 -12.75 15.80
CA LEU A 139 17.69 -12.71 15.35
C LEU A 139 18.57 -11.74 16.16
N LEU A 140 17.96 -10.87 16.99
CA LEU A 140 18.69 -9.82 17.72
C LEU A 140 19.53 -10.38 18.88
N THR A 141 19.05 -11.42 19.55
CA THR A 141 19.72 -12.03 20.70
C THR A 141 19.89 -13.53 20.51
N GLU A 142 20.90 -14.12 21.15
CA GLU A 142 21.11 -15.57 21.12
C GLU A 142 19.94 -16.32 21.78
N ASP A 143 19.39 -15.78 22.87
CA ASP A 143 18.22 -16.35 23.53
C ASP A 143 16.96 -16.25 22.67
N GLY A 144 16.72 -15.11 22.02
CA GLY A 144 15.63 -14.95 21.05
C GLY A 144 15.76 -15.96 19.91
N PHE A 145 16.97 -16.16 19.42
CA PHE A 145 17.24 -17.09 18.31
C PHE A 145 16.99 -18.54 18.72
N ARG A 146 17.44 -18.90 19.92
CA ARG A 146 17.18 -20.21 20.51
C ARG A 146 15.69 -20.46 20.67
N VAL A 147 14.94 -19.52 21.24
CA VAL A 147 13.49 -19.63 21.45
C VAL A 147 12.76 -19.79 20.11
N TRP A 148 13.18 -19.03 19.11
CA TRP A 148 12.61 -19.13 17.78
C TRP A 148 12.90 -20.48 17.12
N LEU A 149 14.16 -20.96 17.19
CA LEU A 149 14.54 -22.29 16.69
C LEU A 149 13.70 -23.38 17.35
N THR A 150 13.52 -23.35 18.68
CA THR A 150 12.69 -24.32 19.39
C THR A 150 11.20 -24.22 19.05
N GLY A 151 10.68 -22.99 18.88
CA GLY A 151 9.27 -22.78 18.52
C GLY A 151 8.95 -23.22 17.08
N ALA A 152 9.92 -23.16 16.17
CA ALA A 152 9.79 -23.72 14.83
C ALA A 152 9.62 -25.26 14.88
N LEU A 153 10.29 -25.94 15.82
CA LEU A 153 10.13 -27.39 16.05
C LEU A 153 8.73 -27.76 16.55
N GLU A 154 8.19 -26.98 17.48
CA GLU A 154 6.87 -27.23 18.08
C GLU A 154 5.72 -27.05 17.09
N ARG A 155 5.87 -26.14 16.12
CA ARG A 155 4.89 -25.93 15.04
C ARG A 155 4.95 -26.99 13.93
N GLY A 156 6.05 -27.75 13.85
CA GLY A 156 6.25 -28.84 12.88
C GLY A 156 5.82 -30.23 13.36
N ALA A 157 5.68 -30.42 14.67
CA ALA A 157 5.29 -31.68 15.33
C ALA A 157 3.82 -31.66 15.78
N ASP A 158 3.10 -32.77 15.61
CA ASP A 158 1.80 -32.99 16.26
C ASP A 158 2.01 -32.89 17.77
N HIS A 159 1.62 -31.75 18.37
CA HIS A 159 1.52 -31.37 19.79
C HIS A 159 1.75 -32.48 20.85
N ARG A 160 2.92 -33.13 20.85
CA ARG A 160 3.26 -34.21 21.78
C ARG A 160 4.61 -33.93 22.43
N GLY A 161 4.65 -32.91 23.28
CA GLY A 161 5.45 -32.89 24.52
C GLY A 161 6.96 -33.16 24.47
N THR A 162 7.66 -33.03 23.33
CA THR A 162 9.12 -33.23 23.22
C THR A 162 9.97 -31.97 23.40
N GLY A 163 9.35 -30.78 23.50
CA GLY A 163 10.05 -29.47 23.46
C GLY A 163 11.17 -29.27 24.49
N GLY A 164 11.06 -29.85 25.69
CA GLY A 164 12.03 -29.64 26.78
C GLY A 164 13.41 -30.27 26.56
N ALA A 165 13.51 -31.39 25.84
CA ALA A 165 14.78 -32.07 25.60
C ALA A 165 15.58 -31.40 24.47
N ALA A 166 14.91 -31.08 23.35
CA ALA A 166 15.51 -30.33 22.24
C ALA A 166 15.96 -28.93 22.68
N GLU A 167 15.15 -28.24 23.51
CA GLU A 167 15.53 -26.94 24.07
C GLU A 167 16.81 -27.03 24.92
N ALA A 168 16.95 -28.05 25.77
CA ALA A 168 18.14 -28.23 26.61
C ALA A 168 19.40 -28.47 25.77
N VAL A 169 19.29 -29.27 24.70
CA VAL A 169 20.39 -29.55 23.78
C VAL A 169 20.80 -28.29 23.01
N LEU A 170 19.84 -27.53 22.48
CA LEU A 170 20.12 -26.28 21.77
C LEU A 170 20.73 -25.23 22.70
N ARG A 171 20.26 -25.13 23.95
CA ARG A 171 20.83 -24.20 24.94
C ARG A 171 22.32 -24.43 25.18
N ASP A 172 22.76 -25.68 25.24
CA ASP A 172 24.16 -26.04 25.46
C ASP A 172 25.02 -25.87 24.20
N ARG A 173 24.49 -26.23 23.02
CA ARG A 173 25.26 -26.31 21.78
C ARG A 173 25.24 -25.07 20.91
N LEU A 174 24.16 -24.27 20.95
CA LEU A 174 23.96 -23.11 20.08
C LEU A 174 25.13 -22.10 20.10
N PRO A 175 25.73 -21.74 21.26
CA PRO A 175 26.88 -20.83 21.25
C PRO A 175 28.06 -21.39 20.44
N GLY A 176 28.31 -22.70 20.52
CA GLY A 176 29.36 -23.37 19.75
C GLY A 176 29.05 -23.41 18.26
N LEU A 177 27.81 -23.73 17.90
CA LEU A 177 27.34 -23.79 16.52
C LEU A 177 27.41 -22.43 15.83
N LEU A 178 26.98 -21.35 16.50
CA LEU A 178 27.06 -20.00 15.97
C LEU A 178 28.52 -19.56 15.78
N ARG A 179 29.43 -19.93 16.69
CA ARG A 179 30.86 -19.61 16.54
C ARG A 179 31.48 -20.31 15.33
N THR A 180 31.24 -21.61 15.15
CA THR A 180 31.79 -22.35 13.99
C THR A 180 31.09 -21.96 12.69
N ALA A 181 29.81 -21.58 12.74
CA ALA A 181 29.08 -21.01 11.60
C ALA A 181 29.70 -19.68 11.13
N ALA A 182 29.95 -18.78 12.08
CA ALA A 182 30.56 -17.48 11.80
C ALA A 182 31.97 -17.62 11.19
N ALA A 183 32.71 -18.66 11.58
CA ALA A 183 34.03 -18.98 11.05
C ALA A 183 34.01 -19.74 9.71
N GLY A 184 32.83 -20.14 9.20
CA GLY A 184 32.71 -20.94 7.99
C GLY A 184 33.27 -22.35 8.16
N GLU A 185 33.17 -22.93 9.36
CA GLU A 185 33.80 -24.21 9.73
C GLU A 185 32.80 -25.37 9.79
N TRP A 186 31.53 -25.17 9.39
CA TRP A 186 30.57 -26.28 9.41
C TRP A 186 30.98 -27.41 8.47
N THR A 187 30.64 -28.62 8.88
CA THR A 187 30.82 -29.85 8.10
C THR A 187 29.47 -30.53 7.98
N ARG A 188 29.36 -31.52 7.08
CA ARG A 188 28.16 -32.36 7.00
C ARG A 188 27.82 -33.01 8.35
N ALA A 189 28.84 -33.47 9.08
CA ALA A 189 28.64 -34.01 10.43
C ALA A 189 28.08 -32.98 11.43
N THR A 190 28.45 -31.71 11.29
CA THR A 190 27.86 -30.61 12.09
C THR A 190 26.39 -30.44 11.76
N LEU A 191 26.03 -30.36 10.48
CA LEU A 191 24.64 -30.22 10.02
C LEU A 191 23.78 -31.40 10.47
N ASP A 192 24.25 -32.64 10.24
CA ASP A 192 23.55 -33.86 10.65
C ASP A 192 23.31 -33.87 12.17
N SER A 193 24.30 -33.42 12.96
CA SER A 193 24.13 -33.33 14.41
C SER A 193 23.11 -32.28 14.84
N VAL A 194 22.98 -31.16 14.13
CA VAL A 194 22.01 -30.11 14.47
C VAL A 194 20.62 -30.49 14.00
N LEU A 195 20.47 -30.93 12.75
CA LEU A 195 19.22 -31.43 12.21
C LEU A 195 18.70 -32.62 13.01
N GLY A 196 19.56 -33.53 13.45
CA GLY A 196 19.17 -34.64 14.32
C GLY A 196 18.66 -34.20 15.70
N ALA A 197 19.16 -33.08 16.24
CA ALA A 197 18.66 -32.51 17.50
C ALA A 197 17.34 -31.73 17.30
N LEU A 198 17.13 -31.18 16.11
CA LEU A 198 15.93 -30.45 15.72
C LEU A 198 14.79 -31.39 15.26
N GLY A 199 15.13 -32.54 14.68
CA GLY A 199 14.23 -33.37 13.89
C GLY A 199 13.67 -34.62 14.57
N GLU A 200 13.60 -34.71 15.91
CA GLU A 200 12.86 -35.82 16.54
C GLU A 200 11.38 -35.79 16.11
N GLY A 201 11.02 -36.60 15.11
CA GLY A 201 9.67 -36.65 14.53
C GLY A 201 9.43 -35.76 13.30
N VAL A 202 10.46 -35.20 12.68
CA VAL A 202 10.37 -34.39 11.44
C VAL A 202 11.24 -35.04 10.36
N ASP A 203 10.70 -35.19 9.15
CA ASP A 203 11.50 -35.59 7.98
C ASP A 203 12.49 -34.46 7.67
N THR A 204 13.78 -34.77 7.78
CA THR A 204 14.86 -33.83 7.48
C THR A 204 15.52 -34.17 6.15
N ASP A 205 15.97 -33.14 5.44
CA ASP A 205 16.76 -33.21 4.23
C ASP A 205 18.12 -32.53 4.45
N PRO A 206 19.13 -33.28 4.92
CA PRO A 206 20.43 -32.69 5.19
C PRO A 206 21.19 -32.28 3.92
N ASP A 207 20.78 -32.74 2.73
CA ASP A 207 21.37 -32.31 1.45
C ASP A 207 20.91 -30.89 1.08
N GLU A 208 19.62 -30.58 1.26
CA GLU A 208 19.09 -29.22 1.10
C GLU A 208 19.66 -28.25 2.14
N ALA A 209 19.80 -28.69 3.39
CA ALA A 209 20.48 -27.89 4.42
C ALA A 209 21.93 -27.59 4.06
N GLU A 210 22.67 -28.60 3.57
CA GLU A 210 24.05 -28.44 3.15
C GLU A 210 24.15 -27.50 1.95
N ARG A 211 23.26 -27.61 0.97
CA ARG A 211 23.19 -26.71 -0.19
C ARG A 211 23.05 -25.25 0.26
N ALA A 212 22.07 -24.96 1.11
CA ALA A 212 21.84 -23.63 1.66
C ALA A 212 23.02 -23.14 2.53
N ALA A 213 23.56 -23.99 3.40
CA ALA A 213 24.72 -23.66 4.24
C ALA A 213 25.98 -23.34 3.41
N ARG A 214 26.19 -24.04 2.28
CA ARG A 214 27.29 -23.77 1.35
C ARG A 214 27.12 -22.44 0.64
N GLU A 215 25.92 -22.15 0.14
CA GLU A 215 25.60 -20.90 -0.54
C GLU A 215 25.82 -19.67 0.36
N LEU A 216 25.49 -19.80 1.64
CA LEU A 216 25.58 -18.72 2.64
C LEU A 216 26.95 -18.64 3.35
N GLY A 217 27.89 -19.51 2.98
CA GLY A 217 29.28 -19.47 3.48
C GLY A 217 29.49 -20.03 4.88
N LEU A 218 28.62 -20.93 5.35
CA LEU A 218 28.73 -21.53 6.70
C LEU A 218 29.71 -22.71 6.74
N MET A 219 30.00 -23.32 5.59
CA MET A 219 30.68 -24.61 5.48
C MET A 219 32.19 -24.46 5.25
N SER A 220 32.97 -25.42 5.76
CA SER A 220 34.40 -25.52 5.53
C SER A 220 34.73 -25.46 4.03
N GLY A 221 35.60 -24.54 3.64
CA GLY A 221 36.01 -24.35 2.25
C GLY A 221 35.05 -23.51 1.41
N THR A 222 34.01 -22.93 2.02
CA THR A 222 33.15 -21.92 1.37
C THR A 222 33.56 -20.52 1.79
N VAL A 223 33.14 -19.52 1.00
CA VAL A 223 33.38 -18.11 1.29
C VAL A 223 32.01 -17.46 1.44
N ARG A 224 31.87 -16.59 2.44
CA ARG A 224 30.64 -15.82 2.61
C ARG A 224 30.37 -15.02 1.33
N PRO A 225 29.14 -15.10 0.76
CA PRO A 225 28.81 -14.31 -0.41
C PRO A 225 28.92 -12.82 -0.08
N ALA A 226 29.52 -12.07 -1.00
CA ALA A 226 29.64 -10.63 -0.91
C ALA A 226 29.27 -10.03 -2.25
N MET A 227 28.28 -9.14 -2.26
CA MET A 227 27.89 -8.41 -3.45
C MET A 227 28.81 -7.20 -3.65
N ALA A 228 29.10 -6.90 -4.92
CA ALA A 228 29.85 -5.71 -5.31
C ALA A 228 29.17 -4.43 -4.82
N GLN A 229 29.98 -3.47 -4.37
CA GLN A 229 29.48 -2.16 -3.99
C GLN A 229 29.07 -1.34 -5.21
N GLY A 230 28.11 -0.44 -5.00
CA GLY A 230 27.90 0.68 -5.92
C GLY A 230 29.06 1.67 -5.85
N THR A 231 29.11 2.57 -6.82
CA THR A 231 30.10 3.67 -6.84
C THR A 231 29.43 5.05 -6.88
N VAL A 232 28.15 5.10 -7.24
CA VAL A 232 27.38 6.33 -7.43
C VAL A 232 25.98 6.11 -6.90
N LYS A 233 25.48 7.07 -6.10
CA LYS A 233 24.06 7.19 -5.77
C LYS A 233 23.34 7.71 -7.02
N PRO A 234 22.52 6.90 -7.72
CA PRO A 234 21.79 7.37 -8.86
C PRO A 234 20.77 8.41 -8.42
N VAL A 235 20.36 9.26 -9.35
CA VAL A 235 19.11 9.99 -9.19
C VAL A 235 18.02 8.92 -9.11
N ARG A 236 17.37 8.80 -7.94
CA ARG A 236 16.33 7.81 -7.75
C ARG A 236 15.21 8.09 -8.76
N PRO A 237 14.81 7.10 -9.58
CA PRO A 237 13.69 7.27 -10.50
C PRO A 237 12.46 7.61 -9.66
N ASP A 238 11.68 8.54 -10.18
CA ASP A 238 10.48 8.98 -9.52
C ASP A 238 9.49 7.80 -9.41
N PHE A 239 9.19 7.40 -8.18
CA PHE A 239 8.21 6.34 -7.94
C PHE A 239 6.88 6.72 -8.59
N ALA A 240 6.49 5.96 -9.60
CA ALA A 240 5.14 5.97 -10.09
C ALA A 240 4.28 5.29 -9.03
N SER A 241 3.39 6.06 -8.40
CA SER A 241 2.28 5.48 -7.65
C SER A 241 1.54 4.49 -8.56
N HIS A 242 1.19 3.34 -8.00
CA HIS A 242 0.57 2.24 -8.72
C HIS A 242 -0.91 2.57 -9.03
N GLY A 243 -1.13 3.37 -10.07
CA GLY A 243 -2.08 3.02 -11.14
C GLY A 243 -3.57 3.33 -10.97
N VAL A 244 -4.03 3.92 -9.87
CA VAL A 244 -5.46 4.22 -9.68
C VAL A 244 -5.88 5.52 -10.38
N GLY A 245 -5.03 6.56 -10.38
CA GLY A 245 -5.37 7.84 -11.03
C GLY A 245 -5.52 7.72 -12.55
N LEU A 246 -4.68 6.88 -13.15
CA LEU A 246 -4.71 6.54 -14.59
C LEU A 246 -5.86 5.63 -14.99
N LEU A 247 -6.32 4.78 -14.08
CA LEU A 247 -7.44 3.88 -14.36
C LEU A 247 -8.69 4.68 -14.75
N GLY A 248 -8.94 5.79 -14.04
CA GLY A 248 -10.04 6.70 -14.37
C GLY A 248 -10.00 7.17 -15.83
N ASP A 249 -8.84 7.67 -16.25
CA ASP A 249 -8.62 8.20 -17.59
C ASP A 249 -8.82 7.14 -18.68
N LEU A 250 -8.31 5.92 -18.44
CA LEU A 250 -8.45 4.83 -19.39
C LEU A 250 -9.89 4.34 -19.49
N MET A 251 -10.58 4.17 -18.36
CA MET A 251 -11.99 3.80 -18.33
C MET A 251 -12.90 4.83 -19.00
N ARG A 252 -12.49 6.11 -19.08
CA ARG A 252 -13.25 7.13 -19.82
C ARG A 252 -13.15 6.97 -21.32
N HIS A 253 -11.98 6.61 -21.81
CA HIS A 253 -11.72 6.43 -23.23
C HIS A 253 -12.01 5.01 -23.71
N GLU A 254 -12.36 4.11 -22.78
CA GLU A 254 -12.79 2.75 -23.08
C GLU A 254 -14.22 2.75 -23.58
N THR A 255 -14.51 1.80 -24.47
CA THR A 255 -15.87 1.53 -24.93
C THR A 255 -16.31 0.16 -24.46
N GLU A 256 -17.61 0.00 -24.22
CA GLU A 256 -18.19 -1.30 -23.88
C GLU A 256 -17.83 -2.37 -24.91
N ILE A 257 -17.34 -3.53 -24.46
CA ILE A 257 -16.98 -4.63 -25.36
C ILE A 257 -18.27 -5.15 -26.02
N PRO A 258 -18.38 -5.11 -27.35
CA PRO A 258 -19.63 -5.43 -28.03
C PRO A 258 -19.97 -6.92 -27.95
N GLY A 259 -21.26 -7.23 -27.97
CA GLY A 259 -21.77 -8.60 -28.02
C GLY A 259 -22.02 -9.25 -26.66
N ARG A 260 -21.85 -8.50 -25.55
CA ARG A 260 -22.21 -8.97 -24.21
C ARG A 260 -23.72 -9.20 -24.12
N PRO A 261 -24.21 -10.39 -23.73
CA PRO A 261 -25.64 -10.62 -23.57
C PRO A 261 -26.24 -9.71 -22.50
N GLU A 262 -27.42 -9.15 -22.77
CA GLU A 262 -28.15 -8.39 -21.76
C GLU A 262 -28.84 -9.35 -20.78
N PRO A 263 -28.68 -9.17 -19.44
CA PRO A 263 -29.34 -10.01 -18.46
C PRO A 263 -30.88 -9.92 -18.59
N ALA A 264 -31.55 -11.07 -18.61
CA ALA A 264 -33.01 -11.11 -18.63
C ALA A 264 -33.58 -10.62 -17.28
N PRO A 265 -34.71 -9.87 -17.25
CA PRO A 265 -35.29 -9.38 -16.00
C PRO A 265 -35.63 -10.48 -14.98
N GLY A 266 -34.82 -10.58 -13.92
CA GLY A 266 -34.94 -11.56 -12.85
C GLY A 266 -35.79 -11.12 -11.65
N PRO A 267 -36.07 -12.04 -10.70
CA PRO A 267 -36.74 -11.69 -9.44
C PRO A 267 -35.97 -10.68 -8.60
N GLU A 268 -34.64 -10.64 -8.68
CA GLU A 268 -33.77 -9.71 -7.97
C GLU A 268 -33.95 -8.27 -8.46
N LEU A 269 -34.02 -8.07 -9.79
CA LEU A 269 -34.31 -6.76 -10.38
C LEU A 269 -35.71 -6.28 -9.98
N ARG A 270 -36.71 -7.16 -10.02
CA ARG A 270 -38.07 -6.83 -9.57
C ARG A 270 -38.10 -6.40 -8.11
N ALA A 271 -37.40 -7.12 -7.23
CA ALA A 271 -37.33 -6.79 -5.82
C ALA A 271 -36.70 -5.40 -5.58
N LEU A 272 -35.66 -5.04 -6.33
CA LEU A 272 -35.04 -3.72 -6.25
C LEU A 272 -35.98 -2.61 -6.78
N VAL A 273 -36.66 -2.85 -7.90
CA VAL A 273 -37.65 -1.91 -8.48
C VAL A 273 -38.81 -1.67 -7.52
N ASP A 274 -39.38 -2.73 -6.96
CA ASP A 274 -40.50 -2.63 -6.02
C ASP A 274 -40.09 -1.89 -4.74
N TRP A 275 -38.88 -2.16 -4.25
CA TRP A 275 -38.33 -1.43 -3.12
C TRP A 275 -38.13 0.07 -3.45
N ALA A 276 -37.57 0.39 -4.62
CA ALA A 276 -37.37 1.77 -5.06
C ALA A 276 -38.70 2.54 -5.19
N ARG A 277 -39.77 1.90 -5.71
CA ARG A 277 -41.11 2.50 -5.75
C ARG A 277 -41.63 2.86 -4.37
N ALA A 278 -41.42 1.96 -3.41
CA ALA A 278 -41.93 2.15 -2.06
C ALA A 278 -41.16 3.21 -1.24
N HIS A 279 -39.88 3.47 -1.57
CA HIS A 279 -38.99 4.24 -0.69
C HIS A 279 -38.26 5.42 -1.34
N ARG A 280 -38.19 5.49 -2.67
CA ARG A 280 -37.28 6.41 -3.39
C ARG A 280 -37.96 7.33 -4.41
N LEU A 281 -39.26 7.15 -4.69
CA LEU A 281 -39.96 8.06 -5.62
C LEU A 281 -39.97 9.49 -5.08
N ASP A 282 -39.63 10.44 -5.94
CA ASP A 282 -39.75 11.86 -5.68
C ASP A 282 -41.20 12.34 -5.80
N GLY A 283 -41.43 13.65 -5.58
CA GLY A 283 -42.75 14.27 -5.71
C GLY A 283 -43.36 14.21 -7.12
N ASN A 284 -42.59 13.77 -8.13
CA ASN A 284 -43.05 13.58 -9.51
C ASN A 284 -43.26 12.09 -9.85
N GLY A 285 -43.18 11.19 -8.87
CA GLY A 285 -43.37 9.75 -9.09
C GLY A 285 -42.20 9.08 -9.81
N ARG A 286 -40.99 9.64 -9.72
CA ARG A 286 -39.77 9.12 -10.37
C ARG A 286 -38.65 8.91 -9.36
N ALA A 287 -37.85 7.87 -9.55
CA ALA A 287 -36.58 7.66 -8.84
C ALA A 287 -35.48 7.30 -9.82
N VAL A 288 -34.30 7.91 -9.68
CA VAL A 288 -33.09 7.50 -10.39
C VAL A 288 -32.08 7.06 -9.34
N LEU A 289 -31.70 5.78 -9.40
CA LEU A 289 -30.71 5.18 -8.54
C LEU A 289 -29.50 4.83 -9.38
N VAL A 290 -28.31 5.11 -8.85
CA VAL A 290 -27.03 4.76 -9.48
C VAL A 290 -26.22 3.96 -8.47
N HIS A 291 -25.72 2.80 -8.89
CA HIS A 291 -24.89 1.93 -8.06
C HIS A 291 -23.48 1.80 -8.59
N ASP A 292 -22.52 1.86 -7.67
CA ASP A 292 -21.09 1.65 -7.90
C ASP A 292 -20.68 0.33 -7.24
N ALA A 293 -20.64 -0.76 -8.04
CA ALA A 293 -20.24 -2.07 -7.52
C ALA A 293 -18.75 -2.13 -7.17
N VAL A 294 -17.93 -1.26 -7.78
CA VAL A 294 -16.49 -1.19 -7.51
C VAL A 294 -16.26 -0.65 -6.11
N ARG A 295 -16.91 0.47 -5.77
CA ARG A 295 -16.85 1.06 -4.43
C ARG A 295 -17.49 0.16 -3.36
N ALA A 296 -18.58 -0.51 -3.72
CA ALA A 296 -19.23 -1.45 -2.80
C ALA A 296 -18.40 -2.72 -2.55
N ALA A 297 -17.39 -2.98 -3.39
CA ALA A 297 -16.42 -4.06 -3.24
C ALA A 297 -17.07 -5.44 -3.09
N TRP A 298 -18.17 -5.70 -3.81
CA TRP A 298 -18.94 -6.95 -3.70
C TRP A 298 -18.13 -8.24 -3.90
N PHE A 299 -17.01 -8.14 -4.61
CA PHE A 299 -16.06 -9.22 -4.85
C PHE A 299 -15.23 -9.62 -3.60
N VAL A 300 -15.14 -8.78 -2.56
CA VAL A 300 -14.45 -9.10 -1.30
C VAL A 300 -15.34 -9.02 -0.06
N VAL A 301 -16.48 -8.34 -0.12
CA VAL A 301 -17.36 -8.21 1.05
C VAL A 301 -17.91 -9.59 1.46
N PRO A 302 -17.66 -10.06 2.70
CA PRO A 302 -18.15 -11.36 3.17
C PRO A 302 -19.67 -11.47 3.08
N ARG A 303 -20.20 -12.68 2.84
CA ARG A 303 -21.65 -12.90 2.71
C ARG A 303 -22.40 -12.68 4.02
N GLU A 304 -21.70 -12.82 5.13
CA GLU A 304 -22.22 -12.67 6.50
C GLU A 304 -22.28 -11.21 6.95
N ARG A 305 -21.73 -10.27 6.17
CA ARG A 305 -21.77 -8.84 6.48
C ARG A 305 -23.22 -8.36 6.56
N GLU A 306 -23.59 -7.75 7.69
CA GLU A 306 -24.87 -7.04 7.78
C GLU A 306 -24.89 -5.84 6.82
N LEU A 307 -25.87 -5.81 5.94
CA LEU A 307 -26.06 -4.77 4.91
C LEU A 307 -27.37 -4.03 5.14
N SER A 308 -27.42 -2.78 4.66
CA SER A 308 -28.69 -2.08 4.54
C SER A 308 -29.64 -2.84 3.60
N ARG A 309 -30.94 -2.58 3.71
CA ARG A 309 -31.92 -3.26 2.83
C ARG A 309 -31.64 -3.00 1.35
N GLU A 310 -31.22 -1.78 1.02
CA GLU A 310 -30.87 -1.39 -0.35
C GLU A 310 -29.60 -2.08 -0.84
N ASP A 311 -28.54 -2.07 -0.03
CA ASP A 311 -27.26 -2.72 -0.38
C ASP A 311 -27.42 -4.23 -0.59
N ALA A 312 -28.28 -4.88 0.22
CA ALA A 312 -28.60 -6.29 0.04
C ALA A 312 -29.31 -6.55 -1.29
N LEU A 313 -30.18 -5.65 -1.75
CA LEU A 313 -30.85 -5.76 -3.05
C LEU A 313 -29.88 -5.51 -4.21
N TRP A 314 -28.99 -4.53 -4.09
CA TRP A 314 -27.93 -4.28 -5.07
C TRP A 314 -26.98 -5.46 -5.20
N ARG A 315 -26.53 -6.02 -4.06
CA ARG A 315 -25.68 -7.20 -4.04
C ARG A 315 -26.38 -8.41 -4.67
N ALA A 316 -27.63 -8.68 -4.30
CA ALA A 316 -28.39 -9.79 -4.87
C ALA A 316 -28.55 -9.68 -6.39
N LEU A 317 -28.85 -8.47 -6.90
CA LEU A 317 -28.91 -8.21 -8.33
C LEU A 317 -27.55 -8.41 -9.01
N HIS A 318 -26.47 -7.87 -8.42
CA HIS A 318 -25.11 -8.01 -8.96
C HIS A 318 -24.67 -9.47 -9.02
N GLU A 319 -24.91 -10.25 -7.97
CA GLU A 319 -24.59 -11.69 -7.91
C GLU A 319 -25.42 -12.50 -8.92
N ALA A 320 -26.71 -12.19 -9.08
CA ALA A 320 -27.58 -12.88 -10.04
C ALA A 320 -27.24 -12.59 -11.51
N GLU A 321 -26.69 -11.41 -11.80
CA GLU A 321 -26.31 -10.99 -13.16
C GLU A 321 -24.83 -11.19 -13.48
N THR A 322 -24.02 -11.62 -12.51
CA THR A 322 -22.61 -11.92 -12.72
C THR A 322 -22.46 -13.29 -13.39
N ASP A 323 -21.85 -13.28 -14.58
CA ASP A 323 -21.58 -14.49 -15.36
C ASP A 323 -20.10 -14.88 -15.28
N PRO A 324 -19.77 -16.18 -15.23
CA PRO A 324 -18.38 -16.64 -15.11
C PRO A 324 -17.50 -16.37 -16.35
N VAL A 325 -18.10 -16.10 -17.52
CA VAL A 325 -17.37 -15.83 -18.77
C VAL A 325 -17.16 -14.33 -18.96
N HIS A 326 -18.23 -13.53 -18.87
CA HIS A 326 -18.14 -12.09 -19.16
C HIS A 326 -18.06 -11.20 -17.91
N GLY A 327 -18.29 -11.74 -16.72
CA GLY A 327 -18.27 -11.01 -15.46
C GLY A 327 -19.48 -10.10 -15.24
N GLY A 328 -19.54 -9.53 -14.03
CA GLY A 328 -20.58 -8.60 -13.59
C GLY A 328 -20.32 -7.15 -14.02
N TRP A 329 -21.38 -6.34 -13.98
CA TRP A 329 -21.31 -4.92 -14.27
C TRP A 329 -20.53 -4.15 -13.20
N LEU A 330 -19.91 -3.05 -13.60
CA LEU A 330 -19.20 -2.12 -12.71
C LEU A 330 -20.16 -1.08 -12.15
N PHE A 331 -21.03 -0.57 -13.03
CA PHE A 331 -21.99 0.48 -12.72
C PHE A 331 -23.36 0.12 -13.25
N LEU A 332 -24.40 0.51 -12.51
CA LEU A 332 -25.78 0.32 -12.92
C LEU A 332 -26.61 1.57 -12.62
N ARG A 333 -27.39 2.04 -13.61
CA ARG A 333 -28.39 3.09 -13.45
C ARG A 333 -29.78 2.48 -13.59
N LEU A 334 -30.57 2.61 -12.54
CA LEU A 334 -31.94 2.17 -12.47
C LEU A 334 -32.84 3.39 -12.39
N GLU A 335 -33.69 3.57 -13.39
CA GLU A 335 -34.74 4.56 -13.36
C GLU A 335 -36.09 3.89 -13.16
N VAL A 336 -36.83 4.33 -12.16
CA VAL A 336 -38.11 3.76 -11.74
C VAL A 336 -39.17 4.84 -11.78
N THR A 337 -40.34 4.48 -12.31
CA THR A 337 -41.57 5.26 -12.29
C THR A 337 -42.67 4.42 -11.65
N GLU A 338 -43.83 5.02 -11.39
CA GLU A 338 -45.01 4.29 -10.89
C GLU A 338 -45.31 3.05 -11.74
N ASP A 339 -45.29 3.18 -13.07
CA ASP A 339 -45.74 2.13 -14.00
C ASP A 339 -44.63 1.34 -14.69
N GLY A 340 -43.38 1.84 -14.68
CA GLY A 340 -42.29 1.23 -15.43
C GLY A 340 -40.91 1.41 -14.81
N HIS A 341 -39.91 0.79 -15.42
CA HIS A 341 -38.51 1.01 -15.08
C HIS A 341 -37.62 0.85 -16.33
N THR A 342 -36.44 1.45 -16.29
CA THR A 342 -35.36 1.24 -17.27
C THR A 342 -34.06 0.96 -16.53
N VAL A 343 -33.21 0.12 -17.10
CA VAL A 343 -31.93 -0.28 -16.52
C VAL A 343 -30.83 -0.06 -17.54
N GLN A 344 -29.73 0.53 -17.12
CA GLN A 344 -28.52 0.69 -17.92
C GLN A 344 -27.34 0.14 -17.12
N ARG A 345 -26.48 -0.64 -17.78
CA ARG A 345 -25.29 -1.27 -17.16
C ARG A 345 -24.06 -0.83 -17.92
N ALA A 346 -22.95 -0.65 -17.21
CA ALA A 346 -21.63 -0.46 -17.79
C ALA A 346 -20.66 -1.45 -17.13
N TYR A 347 -19.91 -2.19 -17.95
CA TYR A 347 -19.02 -3.23 -17.46
C TYR A 347 -17.54 -2.93 -17.67
N ASP A 348 -17.25 -1.98 -18.57
CA ASP A 348 -15.89 -1.76 -19.07
C ASP A 348 -15.44 -0.29 -19.00
N HIS A 349 -16.33 0.67 -18.74
CA HIS A 349 -16.03 2.09 -18.87
C HIS A 349 -16.82 2.94 -17.86
N TRP A 350 -16.47 4.23 -17.72
CA TRP A 350 -17.30 5.20 -17.00
C TRP A 350 -18.51 5.58 -17.86
N PRO A 351 -19.74 5.26 -17.46
CA PRO A 351 -20.87 5.73 -18.22
C PRO A 351 -21.05 7.24 -18.03
N GLU A 352 -21.47 7.94 -19.07
CA GLU A 352 -21.67 9.40 -19.03
C GLU A 352 -22.61 9.83 -17.90
N TRP A 353 -23.66 9.04 -17.65
CA TRP A 353 -24.64 9.25 -16.58
C TRP A 353 -24.09 9.08 -15.16
N PHE A 354 -22.88 8.55 -14.98
CA PHE A 354 -22.27 8.36 -13.66
C PHE A 354 -21.72 9.67 -13.08
N THR A 355 -21.44 10.66 -13.93
CA THR A 355 -20.88 11.97 -13.56
C THR A 355 -21.82 12.80 -12.68
N GLU A 356 -23.13 12.58 -12.77
CA GLU A 356 -24.14 13.41 -12.09
C GLU A 356 -24.36 13.03 -10.61
N HIS A 357 -23.83 11.88 -10.15
CA HIS A 357 -24.33 11.24 -8.93
C HIS A 357 -23.27 10.84 -7.88
N THR A 358 -21.98 11.14 -8.08
CA THR A 358 -20.93 10.62 -7.18
C THR A 358 -20.04 11.69 -6.54
N SER A 359 -19.67 11.47 -5.29
CA SER A 359 -18.87 12.39 -4.45
C SER A 359 -17.36 12.33 -4.72
N GLY A 360 -16.94 11.99 -5.95
CA GLY A 360 -15.52 11.83 -6.31
C GLY A 360 -14.96 10.42 -6.07
N PRO A 361 -13.64 10.23 -6.29
CA PRO A 361 -13.02 8.92 -6.40
C PRO A 361 -12.80 8.30 -5.01
N ASP A 362 -13.54 7.24 -4.70
CA ASP A 362 -13.14 6.28 -3.64
C ASP A 362 -12.58 4.99 -4.27
N LEU A 363 -12.18 5.06 -5.55
CA LEU A 363 -11.44 4.00 -6.24
C LEU A 363 -10.05 3.75 -5.66
N ILE A 364 -9.58 4.55 -4.71
CA ILE A 364 -8.38 4.24 -3.92
C ILE A 364 -8.52 2.84 -3.27
N THR A 365 -9.75 2.36 -3.10
CA THR A 365 -10.06 1.00 -2.60
C THR A 365 -10.06 -0.10 -3.67
N ALA A 366 -9.95 0.23 -4.97
CA ALA A 366 -9.91 -0.73 -6.07
C ALA A 366 -8.49 -1.33 -6.24
N GLY A 367 -7.96 -1.84 -5.13
CA GLY A 367 -6.64 -2.46 -5.03
C GLY A 367 -6.53 -3.80 -5.78
N TYR A 368 -5.56 -4.61 -5.37
CA TYR A 368 -5.24 -5.90 -5.98
C TYR A 368 -6.47 -6.80 -6.22
N SER A 369 -7.40 -6.85 -5.27
CA SER A 369 -8.60 -7.70 -5.35
C SER A 369 -9.58 -7.31 -6.46
N PHE A 370 -9.71 -6.02 -6.80
CA PHE A 370 -10.52 -5.59 -7.95
C PHE A 370 -9.92 -6.06 -9.27
N THR A 371 -8.59 -5.98 -9.39
CA THR A 371 -7.88 -6.46 -10.57
C THR A 371 -7.99 -7.98 -10.70
N LEU A 372 -7.94 -8.73 -9.59
CA LEU A 372 -8.16 -10.18 -9.60
C LEU A 372 -9.58 -10.53 -10.04
N TRP A 373 -10.59 -9.88 -9.45
CA TRP A 373 -11.99 -10.09 -9.81
C TRP A 373 -12.26 -9.81 -11.30
N LEU A 374 -11.71 -8.74 -11.87
CA LEU A 374 -11.79 -8.48 -13.31
C LEU A 374 -11.15 -9.59 -14.15
N ARG A 375 -10.01 -10.13 -13.69
CA ARG A 375 -9.25 -11.18 -14.38
C ARG A 375 -9.94 -12.55 -14.34
N GLU A 376 -11.02 -12.71 -13.58
CA GLU A 376 -11.89 -13.89 -13.63
C GLU A 376 -12.66 -13.98 -14.95
N ARG A 377 -12.86 -12.84 -15.64
CA ARG A 377 -13.47 -12.81 -16.98
C ARG A 377 -12.57 -13.52 -17.99
N ASP A 378 -13.21 -14.15 -18.98
CA ASP A 378 -12.50 -14.62 -20.16
C ASP A 378 -11.75 -13.47 -20.83
N ARG A 379 -10.58 -13.77 -21.42
CA ARG A 379 -9.69 -12.76 -22.00
C ARG A 379 -10.35 -11.85 -23.05
N ALA A 380 -11.40 -12.32 -23.73
CA ALA A 380 -12.14 -11.54 -24.71
C ALA A 380 -13.02 -10.44 -24.08
N TRP A 381 -13.34 -10.56 -22.80
CA TRP A 381 -14.16 -9.64 -22.00
C TRP A 381 -13.35 -8.81 -21.00
N LEU A 382 -12.02 -8.84 -21.13
CA LEU A 382 -11.14 -7.95 -20.40
C LEU A 382 -11.03 -6.61 -21.11
N PRO A 383 -11.39 -5.50 -20.45
CA PRO A 383 -11.21 -4.18 -21.03
C PRO A 383 -9.72 -3.89 -21.20
N SER A 384 -9.38 -2.99 -22.13
CA SER A 384 -7.99 -2.77 -22.49
C SER A 384 -7.16 -2.16 -21.36
N TRP A 385 -7.80 -1.46 -20.43
CA TRP A 385 -7.17 -0.91 -19.24
C TRP A 385 -6.82 -1.93 -18.16
N ALA A 386 -7.27 -3.19 -18.29
CA ALA A 386 -6.81 -4.30 -17.45
C ALA A 386 -5.34 -4.71 -17.76
N ASP A 387 -4.77 -4.22 -18.87
CA ASP A 387 -3.36 -4.41 -19.24
C ASP A 387 -2.44 -3.36 -18.59
N ASP A 388 -1.52 -3.82 -17.73
CA ASP A 388 -0.52 -2.99 -17.04
C ASP A 388 0.39 -2.20 -17.99
N ARG A 389 0.68 -2.73 -19.18
CA ARG A 389 1.52 -2.03 -20.17
C ARG A 389 0.81 -0.80 -20.73
N ARG A 390 -0.50 -0.91 -20.98
CA ARG A 390 -1.32 0.22 -21.44
C ARG A 390 -1.45 1.29 -20.36
N ARG A 391 -1.58 0.89 -19.09
CA ARG A 391 -1.54 1.82 -17.94
C ARG A 391 -0.25 2.63 -17.93
N ARG A 392 0.91 1.98 -18.06
CA ARG A 392 2.22 2.66 -18.08
C ARG A 392 2.41 3.57 -19.30
N ALA A 393 1.99 3.12 -20.49
CA ALA A 393 2.09 3.93 -21.71
C ALA A 393 1.22 5.18 -21.63
N ALA A 394 -0.01 5.02 -21.10
CA ALA A 394 -0.91 6.13 -20.90
C ALA A 394 -0.24 7.19 -20.05
N ALA A 395 0.42 6.91 -18.91
CA ALA A 395 1.01 7.90 -17.99
C ALA A 395 2.02 8.88 -18.60
N SER A 396 2.47 8.64 -19.83
CA SER A 396 3.54 9.41 -20.47
C SER A 396 3.07 10.52 -21.43
N SER A 397 1.78 10.65 -21.74
CA SER A 397 1.25 11.62 -22.73
C SER A 397 0.41 12.77 -22.13
N LEU A 398 0.34 13.91 -22.82
CA LEU A 398 -0.63 14.97 -22.51
C LEU A 398 -2.04 14.59 -23.01
N PRO A 399 -3.13 14.94 -22.30
CA PRO A 399 -4.48 14.72 -22.80
C PRO A 399 -4.75 15.48 -24.11
N PRO A 400 -5.53 14.89 -25.03
CA PRO A 400 -6.13 15.64 -26.13
C PRO A 400 -7.03 16.76 -25.59
N GLY A 401 -7.05 17.93 -26.26
CA GLY A 401 -8.00 19.02 -25.93
C GLY A 401 -7.62 19.92 -24.74
N THR A 402 -6.39 19.84 -24.22
CA THR A 402 -5.89 20.71 -23.13
C THR A 402 -5.92 22.20 -23.44
N ALA A 403 -5.96 22.57 -24.73
CA ALA A 403 -6.06 23.94 -25.20
C ALA A 403 -7.52 24.41 -25.46
N GLU A 404 -8.53 23.55 -25.29
CA GLU A 404 -9.92 23.93 -25.55
C GLU A 404 -10.56 24.68 -24.36
N PRO A 405 -11.49 25.63 -24.61
CA PRO A 405 -12.21 26.33 -23.54
C PRO A 405 -12.95 25.33 -22.63
N GLY A 406 -12.55 25.27 -21.37
CA GLY A 406 -13.08 24.32 -20.37
C GLY A 406 -12.26 23.03 -20.19
N GLY A 407 -11.15 22.84 -20.92
CA GLY A 407 -10.28 21.67 -20.84
C GLY A 407 -10.98 20.33 -21.14
N PRO A 408 -10.24 19.21 -21.19
CA PRO A 408 -10.90 17.90 -21.19
C PRO A 408 -11.79 17.79 -19.94
N ALA A 409 -12.96 17.16 -20.07
CA ALA A 409 -13.72 16.78 -18.87
C ALA A 409 -12.92 15.70 -18.13
N PRO A 410 -12.77 15.70 -16.78
CA PRO A 410 -12.30 14.63 -15.88
C PRO A 410 -11.30 13.60 -16.38
N SER A 411 -10.48 12.95 -15.56
CA SER A 411 -10.24 11.51 -15.82
C SER A 411 -11.37 10.69 -15.20
N TYR A 412 -12.03 11.20 -14.17
CA TYR A 412 -13.10 10.53 -13.43
C TYR A 412 -14.41 11.33 -13.47
N PRO A 413 -15.56 10.67 -13.28
CA PRO A 413 -16.83 11.34 -13.04
C PRO A 413 -16.78 12.17 -11.74
N TRP A 414 -16.86 13.50 -11.86
CA TRP A 414 -16.81 14.40 -10.71
C TRP A 414 -18.14 15.13 -10.57
N ARG A 415 -18.59 15.29 -9.34
CA ARG A 415 -19.70 16.18 -8.97
C ARG A 415 -19.15 17.30 -8.10
N ARG A 416 -19.40 18.54 -8.49
CA ARG A 416 -19.09 19.71 -7.67
C ARG A 416 -19.98 19.73 -6.43
N PHE A 417 -19.40 20.02 -5.28
CA PHE A 417 -20.15 20.29 -4.05
C PHE A 417 -20.95 21.57 -4.20
N THR A 418 -22.16 21.58 -3.64
CA THR A 418 -22.81 22.85 -3.30
C THR A 418 -22.04 23.52 -2.15
N PRO A 419 -22.20 24.84 -1.93
CA PRO A 419 -21.63 25.49 -0.75
C PRO A 419 -21.97 24.77 0.55
N GLU A 420 -23.21 24.34 0.73
CA GLU A 420 -23.68 23.62 1.92
C GLU A 420 -23.02 22.24 2.07
N GLU A 421 -22.77 21.54 0.96
CA GLU A 421 -22.06 20.26 0.99
C GLU A 421 -20.58 20.43 1.34
N ALA A 422 -19.95 21.52 0.87
CA ALA A 422 -18.57 21.85 1.24
C ALA A 422 -18.47 22.20 2.73
N GLU A 423 -19.41 23.00 3.23
CA GLU A 423 -19.56 23.32 4.66
C GLU A 423 -19.71 22.05 5.52
N ALA A 424 -20.65 21.18 5.16
CA ALA A 424 -20.87 19.92 5.86
C ALA A 424 -19.64 18.99 5.81
N HIS A 425 -18.84 19.02 4.73
CA HIS A 425 -17.58 18.29 4.66
C HIS A 425 -16.53 18.85 5.61
N LEU A 426 -16.43 20.17 5.74
CA LEU A 426 -15.52 20.82 6.69
C LEU A 426 -15.92 20.53 8.14
N ASP A 427 -17.23 20.46 8.44
CA ASP A 427 -17.72 20.09 9.77
C ASP A 427 -17.37 18.63 10.13
N ARG A 428 -17.50 17.71 9.17
CA ARG A 428 -17.05 16.32 9.34
C ARG A 428 -15.55 16.24 9.59
N LEU A 429 -14.77 17.04 8.86
CA LEU A 429 -13.33 17.12 9.07
C LEU A 429 -13.02 17.60 10.49
N LEU A 430 -13.64 18.68 10.97
CA LEU A 430 -13.48 19.16 12.34
C LEU A 430 -13.83 18.09 13.38
N GLY A 431 -14.93 17.34 13.17
CA GLY A 431 -15.32 16.24 14.06
C GLY A 431 -14.20 15.21 14.22
N VAL A 432 -13.68 14.72 13.10
CA VAL A 432 -12.59 13.72 13.08
C VAL A 432 -11.30 14.26 13.73
N LEU A 433 -10.94 15.52 13.46
CA LEU A 433 -9.76 16.13 14.07
C LEU A 433 -9.92 16.28 15.60
N THR A 434 -11.10 16.67 16.05
CA THR A 434 -11.40 16.88 17.48
C THR A 434 -11.34 15.59 18.28
N GLU A 435 -11.77 14.46 17.69
CA GLU A 435 -11.65 13.14 18.31
C GLU A 435 -10.20 12.70 18.51
N THR A 436 -9.27 13.21 17.68
CA THR A 436 -7.84 12.84 17.73
C THR A 436 -7.05 13.69 18.73
N VAL A 437 -7.41 14.95 18.92
CA VAL A 437 -6.64 15.89 19.76
C VAL A 437 -7.03 15.74 21.23
N THR A 438 -6.09 15.28 22.05
CA THR A 438 -6.26 15.18 23.50
C THR A 438 -5.99 16.51 24.20
N GLY A 439 -6.70 16.75 25.32
CA GLY A 439 -6.54 17.96 26.14
C GLY A 439 -7.17 19.23 25.53
N PRO A 440 -7.08 20.37 26.24
CA PRO A 440 -7.64 21.62 25.76
C PRO A 440 -6.84 22.17 24.57
N TRP A 441 -7.56 22.79 23.63
CA TRP A 441 -7.01 23.54 22.51
C TRP A 441 -7.80 24.84 22.30
N SER A 442 -7.18 25.80 21.63
CA SER A 442 -7.74 27.09 21.20
C SER A 442 -8.01 27.13 19.70
N SER A 443 -7.13 26.54 18.89
CA SER A 443 -7.36 26.33 17.47
C SER A 443 -6.66 25.07 16.94
N LEU A 444 -7.23 24.44 15.92
CA LEU A 444 -6.60 23.37 15.15
C LEU A 444 -6.23 23.90 13.78
N ARG A 445 -4.95 23.78 13.40
CA ARG A 445 -4.43 24.21 12.10
C ARG A 445 -4.07 22.99 11.27
N LEU A 446 -4.67 22.87 10.09
CA LEU A 446 -4.45 21.80 9.15
C LEU A 446 -3.86 22.38 7.86
N THR A 447 -2.72 21.85 7.43
CA THR A 447 -2.15 22.12 6.11
C THR A 447 -2.21 20.84 5.30
N GLY A 448 -2.80 20.90 4.11
CA GLY A 448 -2.79 19.81 3.13
C GLY A 448 -2.01 20.22 1.89
N GLU A 449 -1.02 19.44 1.51
CA GLU A 449 -0.32 19.49 0.21
C GLU A 449 -0.85 18.33 -0.63
N MET A 450 -1.36 18.58 -1.83
CA MET A 450 -2.17 17.61 -2.57
C MET A 450 -1.85 17.54 -4.06
N LEU A 451 -1.53 16.33 -4.49
CA LEU A 451 -1.76 15.79 -5.82
C LEU A 451 -2.74 14.62 -5.67
N LEU A 452 -3.19 14.05 -6.79
CA LEU A 452 -4.15 12.94 -6.78
C LEU A 452 -3.58 11.71 -6.06
N GLU A 453 -2.32 11.36 -6.36
CA GLU A 453 -1.66 10.15 -5.86
C GLU A 453 -0.61 10.43 -4.77
N VAL A 454 -0.37 11.70 -4.45
CA VAL A 454 0.59 12.12 -3.42
C VAL A 454 -0.05 13.20 -2.57
N SER A 455 -0.13 12.99 -1.27
CA SER A 455 -0.69 13.97 -0.34
C SER A 455 0.12 14.04 0.94
N GLY A 456 0.37 15.24 1.45
CA GLY A 456 0.92 15.47 2.79
C GLY A 456 -0.11 16.21 3.64
N VAL A 457 -0.37 15.74 4.86
CA VAL A 457 -1.29 16.40 5.79
C VAL A 457 -0.57 16.67 7.11
N LEU A 458 -0.55 17.93 7.52
CA LEU A 458 0.03 18.38 8.78
C LEU A 458 -1.05 18.98 9.67
N LEU A 459 -1.24 18.39 10.86
CA LEU A 459 -2.12 18.92 11.90
C LEU A 459 -1.29 19.52 13.04
N ARG A 460 -1.65 20.73 13.47
CA ARG A 460 -1.13 21.38 14.67
C ARG A 460 -2.27 21.78 15.59
N ALA A 461 -2.17 21.43 16.86
CA ALA A 461 -3.05 21.91 17.91
C ALA A 461 -2.39 23.11 18.60
N VAL A 462 -3.09 24.24 18.64
CA VAL A 462 -2.69 25.42 19.42
C VAL A 462 -3.34 25.32 20.79
N ARG A 463 -2.54 25.31 21.84
CA ARG A 463 -2.98 25.19 23.24
C ARG A 463 -3.45 26.55 23.79
N PRO A 464 -4.18 26.58 24.92
CA PRO A 464 -4.65 27.84 25.53
C PRO A 464 -3.53 28.79 25.96
N ASP A 465 -2.33 28.30 26.20
CA ASP A 465 -1.14 29.09 26.51
C ASP A 465 -0.42 29.63 25.26
N GLY A 466 -0.94 29.35 24.06
CA GLY A 466 -0.38 29.76 22.79
C GLY A 466 0.70 28.83 22.23
N THR A 467 1.06 27.75 22.93
CA THR A 467 2.00 26.76 22.39
C THR A 467 1.37 25.98 21.23
N GLU A 468 2.18 25.68 20.22
CA GLU A 468 1.76 24.85 19.09
C GLU A 468 2.40 23.47 19.19
N GLU A 469 1.58 22.44 19.05
CA GLU A 469 1.99 21.05 19.10
C GLU A 469 1.58 20.35 17.81
N ARG A 470 2.49 19.60 17.19
CA ARG A 470 2.15 18.74 16.05
C ARG A 470 1.38 17.53 16.56
N VAL A 471 0.26 17.23 15.93
CA VAL A 471 -0.55 16.04 16.22
C VAL A 471 -0.56 15.17 14.97
N THR A 472 -0.46 13.85 15.13
CA THR A 472 -0.64 12.92 14.01
C THR A 472 -2.05 13.09 13.46
N ALA A 473 -2.15 13.44 12.17
CA ALA A 473 -3.45 13.61 11.53
C ALA A 473 -4.12 12.23 11.37
N PRO A 474 -5.40 12.08 11.73
CA PRO A 474 -6.11 10.81 11.53
C PRO A 474 -6.20 10.50 10.03
N ALA A 475 -6.05 9.23 9.64
CA ALA A 475 -6.11 8.80 8.24
C ALA A 475 -7.37 9.30 7.51
N LYS A 476 -8.49 9.43 8.24
CA LYS A 476 -9.75 9.94 7.70
C LYS A 476 -9.69 11.41 7.29
N ALA A 477 -8.82 12.23 7.88
CA ALA A 477 -8.63 13.62 7.47
C ALA A 477 -8.09 13.73 6.04
N ARG A 478 -7.13 12.86 5.66
CA ARG A 478 -6.63 12.77 4.27
C ARG A 478 -7.75 12.47 3.29
N GLN A 479 -8.59 11.48 3.60
CA GLN A 479 -9.73 11.11 2.74
C GLN A 479 -10.72 12.28 2.58
N LEU A 480 -11.03 12.98 3.67
CA LEU A 480 -11.93 14.14 3.64
C LEU A 480 -11.35 15.32 2.86
N LEU A 481 -10.03 15.56 2.94
CA LEU A 481 -9.35 16.56 2.12
C LEU A 481 -9.34 16.19 0.63
N SER A 482 -9.11 14.93 0.27
CA SER A 482 -9.20 14.47 -1.12
C SER A 482 -10.62 14.62 -1.69
N ALA A 483 -11.64 14.34 -0.88
CA ALA A 483 -13.04 14.55 -1.25
C ALA A 483 -13.35 16.05 -1.40
N LEU A 484 -12.90 16.89 -0.47
CA LEU A 484 -13.04 18.34 -0.55
C LEU A 484 -12.36 18.90 -1.79
N ARG A 485 -11.13 18.44 -2.10
CA ARG A 485 -10.39 18.82 -3.31
C ARG A 485 -11.16 18.51 -4.58
N SER A 486 -11.71 17.31 -4.67
CA SER A 486 -12.51 16.87 -5.81
C SER A 486 -13.84 17.61 -5.92
N GLY A 487 -14.52 17.84 -4.79
CA GLY A 487 -15.81 18.52 -4.74
C GLY A 487 -15.72 20.03 -4.97
N THR A 488 -14.59 20.65 -4.66
CA THR A 488 -14.37 22.10 -4.88
C THR A 488 -13.73 22.42 -6.23
N TYR A 489 -13.29 21.41 -6.97
CA TYR A 489 -12.73 21.57 -8.31
C TYR A 489 -13.73 22.20 -9.28
N GLU A 490 -13.29 23.24 -9.97
CA GLU A 490 -14.00 23.87 -11.08
C GLU A 490 -13.34 23.51 -12.42
N ARG A 491 -14.17 23.20 -13.41
CA ARG A 491 -13.70 22.68 -14.68
C ARG A 491 -12.73 23.66 -15.35
N GLY A 492 -11.54 23.17 -15.71
CA GLY A 492 -10.53 23.95 -16.41
C GLY A 492 -9.70 24.88 -15.52
N THR A 493 -10.00 25.00 -14.21
CA THR A 493 -9.17 25.79 -13.29
C THR A 493 -8.03 24.99 -12.68
N GLY A 494 -8.11 23.66 -12.76
CA GLY A 494 -7.34 22.75 -11.90
C GLY A 494 -7.83 22.76 -10.46
N ALA A 495 -7.56 21.67 -9.74
CA ALA A 495 -7.76 21.62 -8.29
C ALA A 495 -6.63 22.36 -7.58
N TRP A 496 -6.89 22.83 -6.37
CA TRP A 496 -5.86 23.42 -5.52
C TRP A 496 -4.77 22.40 -5.18
N TYR A 497 -3.54 22.89 -4.99
CA TYR A 497 -2.36 22.12 -4.60
C TYR A 497 -2.11 22.18 -3.10
N ARG A 498 -2.46 23.29 -2.45
CA ARG A 498 -2.40 23.43 -0.99
C ARG A 498 -3.71 23.93 -0.44
N VAL A 499 -4.06 23.47 0.75
CA VAL A 499 -5.11 24.04 1.60
C VAL A 499 -4.56 24.33 2.99
N GLU A 500 -4.92 25.48 3.54
CA GLU A 500 -4.69 25.84 4.93
C GLU A 500 -6.05 26.05 5.60
N ILE A 501 -6.30 25.31 6.68
CA ILE A 501 -7.55 25.36 7.43
C ILE A 501 -7.24 25.66 8.90
N ALA A 502 -7.89 26.65 9.47
CA ALA A 502 -7.87 26.89 10.91
C ALA A 502 -9.30 26.76 11.47
N PHE A 503 -9.46 25.88 12.47
CA PHE A 503 -10.68 25.76 13.25
C PHE A 503 -10.45 26.35 14.64
N HIS A 504 -11.18 27.39 15.00
CA HIS A 504 -11.09 28.02 16.31
C HIS A 504 -12.19 27.50 17.23
N ARG A 505 -11.88 27.43 18.53
CA ARG A 505 -12.83 26.87 19.52
C ARG A 505 -14.08 27.72 19.72
N ASP A 506 -14.03 29.00 19.37
CA ASP A 506 -15.16 29.92 19.37
C ASP A 506 -16.10 29.75 18.14
N GLY A 507 -15.77 28.80 17.25
CA GLY A 507 -16.55 28.51 16.04
C GLY A 507 -16.08 29.26 14.80
N VAL A 508 -15.07 30.13 14.91
CA VAL A 508 -14.48 30.77 13.73
C VAL A 508 -13.71 29.72 12.90
N ARG A 509 -13.87 29.77 11.58
CA ARG A 509 -13.16 28.90 10.65
C ARG A 509 -12.56 29.72 9.52
N GLU A 510 -11.30 29.46 9.22
CA GLU A 510 -10.56 30.07 8.12
C GLU A 510 -10.13 28.96 7.16
N VAL A 511 -10.29 29.20 5.86
CA VAL A 511 -9.90 28.25 4.80
C VAL A 511 -9.27 29.04 3.66
N ALA A 512 -8.05 28.65 3.27
CA ALA A 512 -7.34 29.22 2.14
C ALA A 512 -6.88 28.10 1.19
N TYR A 513 -7.10 28.29 -0.11
CA TYR A 513 -6.69 27.37 -1.16
C TYR A 513 -5.64 28.02 -2.06
N ASP A 514 -4.55 27.31 -2.33
CA ASP A 514 -3.51 27.74 -3.27
C ASP A 514 -3.57 26.86 -4.54
N HIS A 515 -3.76 27.50 -5.68
CA HIS A 515 -3.84 26.87 -7.00
C HIS A 515 -2.59 27.07 -7.85
N GLU A 516 -1.65 27.91 -7.40
CA GLU A 516 -0.54 28.46 -8.20
C GLU A 516 0.82 28.03 -7.65
N GLY A 517 0.96 27.87 -6.34
CA GLY A 517 2.20 27.41 -5.71
C GLY A 517 2.50 25.95 -6.03
N GLU A 518 3.78 25.64 -6.24
CA GLU A 518 4.25 24.26 -6.28
C GLU A 518 4.09 23.65 -4.89
N PRO A 519 3.34 22.53 -4.74
CA PRO A 519 3.11 21.92 -3.43
C PRO A 519 4.43 21.42 -2.84
N ALA A 520 4.64 21.73 -1.56
CA ALA A 520 5.88 21.47 -0.84
C ALA A 520 5.77 20.20 0.00
N PHE A 521 5.94 19.04 -0.64
CA PHE A 521 5.82 17.74 0.01
C PHE A 521 6.97 17.37 0.98
N GLY A 522 7.99 18.21 1.12
CA GLY A 522 9.19 17.90 1.91
C GLY A 522 10.14 16.87 1.27
N ARG A 523 9.76 16.27 0.14
CA ARG A 523 10.59 15.40 -0.72
C ARG A 523 10.50 15.82 -2.19
N ARG A 524 11.44 15.33 -3.02
CA ARG A 524 11.30 15.43 -4.48
C ARG A 524 10.14 14.54 -4.92
N VAL A 525 9.08 15.17 -5.44
CA VAL A 525 8.04 14.47 -6.18
C VAL A 525 8.37 14.53 -7.66
N GLY A 526 8.30 13.38 -8.29
CA GLY A 526 8.54 13.25 -9.72
C GLY A 526 7.43 13.75 -10.60
N ASP A 527 7.70 13.77 -11.89
CA ASP A 527 6.79 14.30 -12.89
C ASP A 527 5.51 13.46 -13.05
N ALA A 528 5.58 12.14 -12.83
CA ALA A 528 4.44 11.24 -13.02
C ALA A 528 3.21 11.64 -12.16
N PRO A 529 3.32 11.82 -10.83
CA PRO A 529 2.22 12.34 -10.01
C PRO A 529 1.61 13.65 -10.51
N TYR A 530 2.42 14.61 -11.00
CA TYR A 530 1.89 15.86 -11.56
C TYR A 530 1.16 15.65 -12.87
N ARG A 531 1.65 14.75 -13.73
CA ARG A 531 0.96 14.37 -14.99
C ARG A 531 -0.37 13.71 -14.69
N VAL A 532 -0.41 12.77 -13.75
CA VAL A 532 -1.66 12.10 -13.34
C VAL A 532 -2.64 13.10 -12.73
N ASP A 533 -2.16 13.96 -11.85
CA ASP A 533 -2.98 15.02 -11.25
C ASP A 533 -3.56 15.96 -12.32
N PHE A 534 -2.74 16.36 -13.29
CA PHE A 534 -3.17 17.19 -14.41
C PHE A 534 -4.24 16.53 -15.28
N ARG A 535 -4.17 15.21 -15.46
CA ARG A 535 -5.24 14.48 -16.18
C ARG A 535 -6.55 14.50 -15.41
N TYR A 536 -6.45 14.31 -14.11
CA TYR A 536 -7.61 14.24 -13.25
C TYR A 536 -8.24 15.61 -13.00
N PHE A 537 -7.44 16.66 -12.87
CA PHE A 537 -7.86 18.04 -12.64
C PHE A 537 -7.31 18.95 -13.74
N PRO A 538 -7.83 18.84 -14.97
CA PRO A 538 -7.29 19.56 -16.11
C PRO A 538 -7.42 21.07 -15.95
N ARG A 539 -6.40 21.76 -16.47
CA ARG A 539 -6.29 23.22 -16.51
C ARG A 539 -6.33 23.68 -17.97
N VAL A 540 -7.02 24.79 -18.24
CA VAL A 540 -6.85 25.51 -19.50
C VAL A 540 -5.44 26.09 -19.59
N ALA A 541 -4.91 26.27 -20.79
CA ALA A 541 -3.49 26.56 -21.03
C ALA A 541 -2.95 27.82 -20.32
N ASP A 542 -3.78 28.82 -20.07
CA ASP A 542 -3.48 30.06 -19.34
C ASP A 542 -3.53 29.92 -17.81
N ARG A 543 -4.06 28.79 -17.30
CA ARG A 543 -4.14 28.44 -15.88
C ARG A 543 -3.14 27.37 -15.45
N VAL A 544 -2.23 27.00 -16.33
CA VAL A 544 -1.11 26.10 -16.02
C VAL A 544 0.03 26.92 -15.42
N PRO A 545 0.40 26.71 -14.14
CA PRO A 545 1.51 27.41 -13.52
C PRO A 545 2.84 27.10 -14.22
N ASP A 546 3.76 28.07 -14.25
CA ASP A 546 5.03 27.94 -14.99
C ASP A 546 5.89 26.77 -14.51
N TRP A 547 5.88 26.48 -13.21
CA TRP A 547 6.61 25.35 -12.63
C TRP A 547 6.04 23.99 -13.09
N MET A 548 4.75 23.92 -13.43
CA MET A 548 4.08 22.68 -13.79
C MET A 548 4.35 22.29 -15.25
N ARG A 549 4.46 23.28 -16.15
CA ARG A 549 4.69 23.09 -17.60
C ARG A 549 5.80 22.06 -17.91
N PRO A 550 7.04 22.21 -17.41
CA PRO A 550 8.10 21.24 -17.70
C PRO A 550 7.81 19.84 -17.14
N ARG A 551 7.11 19.73 -16.01
CA ARG A 551 6.76 18.44 -15.38
C ARG A 551 5.76 17.64 -16.21
N ILE A 552 4.87 18.33 -16.93
CA ILE A 552 3.86 17.70 -17.79
C ILE A 552 4.22 17.68 -19.28
N GLY A 553 5.41 18.18 -19.64
CA GLY A 553 5.92 18.18 -21.02
C GLY A 553 5.36 19.29 -21.91
N LEU A 554 5.02 20.44 -21.33
CA LEU A 554 4.61 21.68 -22.02
C LEU A 554 5.73 22.72 -22.15
#